data_AF-A0A7X8EAK2-F1
#
_entry.id   AF-A0A7X8EAK2-F1
#
_cell.length_a   1.000
_cell.length_b   1.000
_cell.length_c   1.000
_cell.angle_alpha   90.00
_cell.angle_beta   90.00
_cell.angle_gamma   90.00
#
_symmetry.space_group_name_H-M   'P 1'
#
loop_
_entity.id
_entity.type
_entity.pdbx_description
1 polymer ?
#
loop_
_entity_poly.entity_id
_entity_poly.type
_entity_poly.pdbx_seq_one_letter_code
_entity_poly.pdbx_strand_id
1 'polypeptide(L)' 'ALNAWAAAEMALAGIESVIPVDEVIGAMKEIGEEMPTKLKETSMGGLATTPTGKKIAREQRTGRE' A
#
# COMPACT_ATOMS: atom_id res chain seq x y z
N ALA A 1 -3.61 2.18 -10.42
CA ALA A 1 -3.22 1.84 -11.81
C ALA A 1 -2.76 3.08 -12.58
N LEU A 2 -3.58 4.14 -12.70
CA LEU A 2 -3.23 5.35 -13.46
C LEU A 2 -1.89 6.00 -13.05
N ASN A 3 -1.66 6.20 -11.75
CA ASN A 3 -0.43 6.84 -11.26
C ASN A 3 0.84 6.06 -11.63
N ALA A 4 0.78 4.73 -11.61
CA ALA A 4 1.93 3.90 -11.97
C ALA A 4 2.23 3.97 -13.47
N TRP A 5 1.19 3.99 -14.29
CA TRP A 5 1.36 4.13 -15.74
C TRP A 5 1.90 5.52 -16.11
N ALA A 6 1.32 6.59 -15.57
CA ALA A 6 1.82 7.94 -15.78
C ALA A 6 3.28 8.11 -15.32
N ALA A 7 3.66 7.52 -14.18
CA ALA A 7 5.05 7.54 -13.71
C ALA A 7 6.01 6.82 -14.67
N ALA A 8 5.59 5.69 -15.24
CA ALA A 8 6.38 4.96 -16.23
C ALA A 8 6.53 5.76 -17.53
N GLU A 9 5.48 6.43 -17.99
CA GLU A 9 5.53 7.30 -19.17
C GLU A 9 6.47 8.50 -18.96
N MET A 10 6.42 9.14 -17.79
CA MET A 10 7.35 10.22 -17.44
C MET A 10 8.81 9.75 -17.47
N ALA A 11 9.10 8.58 -16.88
CA ALA A 11 10.44 8.01 -16.90
C ALA A 11 10.93 7.70 -18.33
N LEU A 12 10.05 7.14 -19.19
CA LEU A 12 10.37 6.87 -20.60
C LEU A 12 10.57 8.15 -21.42
N ALA A 13 9.90 9.24 -21.05
CA ALA A 13 10.08 10.55 -21.66
C ALA A 13 11.36 11.28 -21.21
N GLY A 14 12.17 10.66 -20.35
CA GLY A 14 13.41 11.25 -19.81
C GLY A 14 13.16 12.34 -18.77
N ILE A 15 11.97 12.37 -18.16
CA ILE A 15 11.68 13.27 -17.06
C ILE A 15 12.35 12.73 -15.79
N GLU A 16 13.28 13.51 -15.26
CA GLU A 16 13.96 13.18 -14.01
C GLU A 16 13.15 13.64 -12.79
N SER A 17 13.18 12.84 -11.72
CA SER A 17 12.61 13.24 -10.44
C SER A 17 13.43 14.39 -9.86
N VAL A 18 12.77 15.48 -9.49
CA VAL A 18 13.41 16.63 -8.82
C VAL A 18 13.96 16.23 -7.44
N ILE A 19 13.29 15.29 -6.77
CA ILE A 19 13.70 14.77 -5.45
C ILE A 19 14.43 13.44 -5.65
N PRO A 20 15.62 13.25 -5.07
CA PRO A 20 16.33 11.98 -5.11
C PRO A 20 15.50 10.82 -4.55
N VAL A 21 15.64 9.64 -5.16
CA VAL A 21 14.84 8.45 -4.79
C VAL A 21 15.04 8.04 -3.32
N ASP A 22 16.25 8.20 -2.80
CA ASP A 22 16.57 7.84 -1.41
C ASP A 22 15.81 8.71 -0.40
N GLU A 23 15.62 10.00 -0.71
CA GLU A 23 14.82 10.91 0.13
C GLU A 23 13.33 10.55 0.09
N VAL A 24 12.81 10.18 -1.09
CA VAL A 24 11.43 9.70 -1.24
C VAL A 24 11.19 8.44 -0.41
N ILE A 25 12.12 7.48 -0.44
CA ILE A 25 12.05 6.24 0.34
C ILE A 25 12.15 6.56 1.85
N GLY A 26 13.04 7.49 2.23
CA GLY A 26 13.20 7.95 3.60
C GLY A 26 11.90 8.54 4.17
N ALA A 27 11.28 9.47 3.43
CA ALA A 27 10.00 10.07 3.82
C ALA A 27 8.87 9.02 3.92
N MET A 28 8.82 8.06 2.98
CA MET A 28 7.86 6.96 3.05
C MET A 28 8.05 6.13 4.33
N LYS A 29 9.29 5.85 4.71
CA LYS A 29 9.62 5.07 5.92
C LYS A 29 9.24 5.82 7.19
N GLU A 30 9.61 7.10 7.31
CA GLU A 30 9.32 7.93 8.49
C GLU A 30 7.82 7.99 8.77
N ILE A 31 7.01 8.35 7.76
CA ILE A 31 5.55 8.37 7.88
C ILE A 31 5.01 6.96 8.18
N GLY A 32 5.59 5.95 7.55
CA GLY A 32 5.25 4.55 7.80
C GLY A 32 5.50 4.13 9.25
N GLU A 33 6.54 4.63 9.91
CA GLU A 33 6.86 4.33 11.31
C GLU A 33 5.89 5.02 12.27
N GLU A 34 5.55 6.28 12.02
CA GLU A 34 4.59 7.07 12.81
C GLU A 34 3.14 6.56 12.74
N MET A 35 2.78 5.90 11.64
CA MET A 35 1.42 5.43 11.44
C MET A 35 1.02 4.37 12.50
N PRO A 36 -0.18 4.45 13.10
CA PRO A 36 -0.69 3.39 13.98
C PRO A 36 -0.77 2.04 13.25
N THR A 37 -0.36 0.94 13.92
CA THR A 37 -0.29 -0.40 13.31
C THR A 37 -1.59 -0.85 12.63
N LYS A 38 -2.75 -0.46 13.16
CA LYS A 38 -4.07 -0.78 12.59
C LYS A 38 -4.36 -0.10 11.24
N LEU A 39 -3.66 0.98 10.92
CA LEU A 39 -3.78 1.73 9.67
C LEU A 39 -2.75 1.29 8.62
N LYS A 40 -1.69 0.60 9.05
CA LYS A 40 -0.76 -0.09 8.16
C LYS A 40 -1.41 -1.30 7.52
N GLU A 41 -0.69 -1.95 6.61
CA GLU A 41 -1.10 -3.16 5.90
C GLU A 41 -1.06 -4.43 6.77
N THR A 42 -1.67 -4.38 7.96
CA THR A 42 -1.72 -5.51 8.90
C THR A 42 -3.09 -6.19 8.94
N SER A 43 -4.07 -5.67 8.19
CA SER A 43 -5.47 -6.13 8.21
C SER A 43 -6.14 -6.07 9.59
N MET A 44 -5.55 -5.34 10.55
CA MET A 44 -6.11 -5.14 11.89
C MET A 44 -7.06 -3.93 11.98
N GLY A 45 -7.31 -3.23 10.88
CA GLY A 45 -8.22 -2.09 10.81
C GLY A 45 -9.00 -2.02 9.48
N GLY A 46 -9.82 -0.98 9.34
CA GLY A 46 -10.55 -0.69 8.10
C GLY A 46 -11.47 -1.83 7.64
N LEU A 47 -11.55 -2.01 6.32
CA LEU A 47 -12.44 -2.99 5.66
C LEU A 47 -12.22 -4.43 6.14
N ALA A 48 -10.98 -4.81 6.44
CA ALA A 48 -10.64 -6.15 6.91
C ALA A 48 -11.31 -6.52 8.25
N THR A 49 -11.61 -5.53 9.09
CA THR A 49 -12.25 -5.75 10.40
C THR A 49 -13.76 -5.69 10.38
N THR A 50 -14.37 -5.33 9.24
CA THR A 50 -15.82 -5.30 9.09
C THR A 50 -16.42 -6.70 9.24
N PRO A 51 -17.71 -6.82 9.62
CA PRO A 51 -18.36 -8.12 9.70
C PRO A 51 -18.25 -8.94 8.41
N THR A 52 -18.44 -8.29 7.26
CA THR A 52 -18.31 -8.91 5.93
C THR A 52 -16.86 -9.32 5.64
N GLY A 53 -15.88 -8.46 5.92
CA GLY A 53 -14.46 -8.79 5.76
C GLY A 53 -14.04 -10.02 6.57
N LYS A 54 -14.49 -10.12 7.83
CA LYS A 54 -14.25 -11.29 8.70
C LYS A 54 -14.94 -12.56 8.22
N LYS A 55 -16.13 -12.44 7.60
CA LYS A 55 -16.84 -13.58 7.00
C LYS A 55 -16.05 -14.12 5.80
N ILE A 56 -15.71 -13.27 4.85
CA ILE A 56 -14.93 -13.65 3.65
C ILE A 56 -13.60 -14.28 4.05
N ALA A 57 -12.88 -13.70 5.02
CA ALA A 57 -11.61 -14.24 5.49
C ALA A 57 -11.72 -15.66 6.08
N ARG A 58 -12.84 -16.00 6.72
CA ARG A 58 -13.10 -17.36 7.22
C ARG A 58 -13.42 -18.32 6.09
N GLU A 59 -14.29 -17.93 5.16
CA GLU A 59 -14.66 -18.74 3.99
C GLU A 59 -13.44 -19.09 3.11
N GLN A 60 -12.56 -18.12 2.88
CA GLN A 60 -11.31 -18.31 2.11
C GLN A 60 -10.31 -19.24 2.80
N ARG A 61 -10.34 -19.36 4.13
CA ARG A 61 -9.51 -20.32 4.87
C ARG A 61 -10.08 -21.73 4.79
N THR A 62 -11.39 -21.88 4.86
CA THR A 62 -12.06 -23.20 4.81
C THR A 62 -12.07 -23.80 3.40
N GLY A 63 -12.06 -22.99 2.34
CA GLY A 63 -12.00 -23.47 0.94
C GLY A 63 -10.60 -23.81 0.41
N ARG A 64 -9.56 -23.76 1.26
CA ARG A 64 -8.16 -24.09 0.94
C ARG A 64 -7.70 -25.43 1.52
N GLU A 65 -8.61 -26.18 2.16
CA GLU A 65 -8.43 -27.56 2.61
C GLU A 65 -9.12 -28.52 1.63
#